data_AF-A0A2S6GJZ0-F1
#
_entry.id   AF-A0A2S6GJZ0-F1
#
_cell.length_a   1.000
_cell.length_b   1.000
_cell.length_c   1.000
_cell.angle_alpha   90.00
_cell.angle_beta   90.00
_cell.angle_gamma   90.00
#
_symmetry.space_group_name_H-M   'P 1'
#
loop_
_entity.id
_entity.type
_entity.pdbx_description
1 polymer ?
#
loop_
_entity_poly.entity_id
_entity_poly.type
_entity_poly.pdbx_seq_one_letter_code
_entity_poly.pdbx_strand_id
1 'polypeptide(L)'
;MVVAQAPSSTRAIGPFTARHGARLPLVDIIECHPSEVYDTLRDEAADLAVATIAPPSGLASRKLCDIGLTVQVPRGTSSTGGTSWRSGSWSTTR
;
A
#
# COMPACT_ATOMS: atom_id res chain seq x y z
N MET A 1 -5.07 18.03 6.00
CA MET A 1 -4.16 16.94 5.62
C MET A 1 -4.61 16.38 4.29
N VAL A 2 -3.79 16.53 3.25
CA VAL A 2 -3.99 15.96 1.91
C VAL A 2 -3.16 14.68 1.79
N VAL A 3 -3.76 13.60 1.30
CA VAL A 3 -3.11 12.29 1.23
C VAL A 3 -3.14 11.74 -0.18
N ALA A 4 -1.96 11.45 -0.75
CA ALA A 4 -1.84 10.70 -2.00
C ALA A 4 -1.76 9.19 -1.71
N GLN A 5 -2.53 8.36 -2.42
CA GLN A 5 -2.53 6.91 -2.16
C GLN A 5 -2.89 6.02 -3.35
N ALA A 6 -2.43 4.77 -3.28
CA ALA A 6 -2.83 3.70 -4.18
C ALA A 6 -4.16 3.03 -3.76
N PRO A 7 -4.90 2.39 -4.69
CA PRO A 7 -6.25 1.85 -4.41
C PRO A 7 -6.31 0.77 -3.32
N SER A 8 -5.23 0.02 -3.10
CA SER A 8 -5.18 -1.05 -2.08
C SER A 8 -5.02 -0.53 -0.64
N SER A 9 -4.52 0.70 -0.47
CA SER A 9 -4.35 1.33 0.85
C SER A 9 -5.62 2.01 1.40
N THR A 10 -6.66 2.18 0.58
CA THR A 10 -7.91 2.85 0.96
C THR A 10 -8.59 2.20 2.19
N ARG A 11 -8.44 0.88 2.36
CA ARG A 11 -8.95 0.16 3.54
C ARG A 11 -8.22 0.47 4.85
N ALA A 12 -6.96 0.89 4.80
CA ALA A 12 -6.15 1.15 5.99
C ALA A 12 -6.41 2.55 6.57
N ILE A 13 -6.78 3.52 5.74
CA ILE A 13 -6.99 4.91 6.16
C ILE A 13 -8.36 5.11 6.83
N GLY A 14 -9.41 4.43 6.36
CA GLY A 14 -10.77 4.56 6.91
C GLY A 14 -10.85 4.45 8.45
N PRO A 15 -10.26 3.40 9.08
CA PRO A 15 -10.21 3.28 10.54
C PRO A 15 -9.45 4.41 11.24
N PHE A 16 -8.39 4.95 10.63
CA PHE A 16 -7.64 6.08 11.18
C PHE A 16 -8.50 7.34 11.18
N THR A 17 -9.15 7.66 10.06
CA THR A 17 -10.04 8.82 9.94
C THR A 17 -11.22 8.71 10.89
N ALA A 18 -11.81 7.51 11.07
CA ALA A 18 -12.89 7.31 12.03
C ALA A 18 -12.47 7.58 13.49
N ARG A 19 -11.23 7.24 13.87
CA ARG A 19 -10.73 7.43 15.25
C ARG A 19 -10.16 8.82 15.51
N HIS A 20 -9.60 9.48 14.50
CA HIS A 20 -8.82 10.70 14.69
C HIS A 20 -9.33 11.90 13.89
N GLY A 21 -10.30 11.73 12.99
CA GLY A 21 -10.75 12.76 12.05
C GLY A 21 -11.26 14.04 12.70
N ALA A 22 -11.80 13.99 13.92
CA ALA A 22 -12.19 15.19 14.67
C ALA A 22 -11.00 16.06 15.10
N ARG A 23 -9.84 15.46 15.36
CA ARG A 23 -8.61 16.16 15.79
C ARG A 23 -7.65 16.43 14.63
N LEU A 24 -7.62 15.53 13.66
CA LEU A 24 -6.76 15.58 12.48
C LEU A 24 -7.65 15.40 11.25
N PRO A 25 -8.39 16.44 10.83
CA PRO A 25 -9.29 16.33 9.70
C PRO A 25 -8.50 16.04 8.43
N LEU A 26 -8.89 14.94 7.80
CA LEU A 26 -8.45 14.59 6.47
C LEU A 26 -9.22 15.48 5.50
N VAL A 27 -8.50 16.37 4.83
CA VAL A 27 -9.10 17.44 4.02
C VAL A 27 -9.34 16.94 2.61
N ASP A 28 -8.41 16.15 2.08
CA ASP A 28 -8.50 15.62 0.72
C ASP A 28 -7.75 14.30 0.54
N ILE A 29 -8.16 13.52 -0.46
CA ILE A 29 -7.54 12.28 -0.91
C ILE A 29 -7.33 12.34 -2.41
N ILE A 30 -6.09 12.11 -2.82
CA ILE A 30 -5.71 12.00 -4.22
C ILE A 30 -5.38 10.54 -4.51
N GLU A 31 -6.28 9.86 -5.23
CA GLU A 31 -6.05 8.48 -5.67
C GLU A 31 -5.20 8.48 -6.95
N CYS A 32 -4.15 7.66 -6.98
CA CYS A 32 -3.20 7.58 -8.09
C CYS A 32 -2.65 6.15 -8.27
N HIS A 33 -1.98 5.89 -9.39
CA HIS A 33 -1.32 4.60 -9.60
C HIS A 33 -0.12 4.45 -8.64
N PRO A 34 0.22 3.22 -8.16
CA PRO A 34 1.37 3.03 -7.27
C PRO A 34 2.69 3.62 -7.76
N SER A 35 2.92 3.63 -9.08
CA SER A 35 4.14 4.20 -9.67
C SER A 35 4.18 5.73 -9.66
N GLU A 36 3.03 6.38 -9.51
CA GLU A 36 2.88 7.84 -9.61
C GLU A 36 2.85 8.51 -8.24
N VAL A 37 2.68 7.74 -7.16
CA VAL A 37 2.37 8.25 -5.81
C VAL A 37 3.35 9.31 -5.29
N TYR A 38 4.64 9.18 -5.60
CA TYR A 38 5.65 10.14 -5.13
C TYR A 38 5.77 11.37 -6.03
N ASP A 39 5.44 11.24 -7.31
CA ASP A 39 5.28 12.41 -8.19
C ASP A 39 4.03 13.18 -7.77
N THR A 40 2.89 12.50 -7.56
CA THR A 40 1.67 13.12 -7.02
C THR A 40 1.89 13.78 -5.67
N LEU A 41 2.64 13.16 -4.76
CA LEU A 41 3.01 13.76 -3.46
C LEU A 41 3.66 15.13 -3.64
N ARG A 42 4.60 15.23 -4.59
CA ARG A 42 5.35 16.46 -4.87
C ARG A 42 4.48 17.47 -5.62
N ASP A 43 3.85 17.03 -6.71
CA ASP A 43 3.21 17.91 -7.68
C ASP A 43 1.91 18.52 -7.14
N GLU A 44 1.19 17.78 -6.29
CA GLU A 44 -0.05 18.22 -5.62
C GLU A 44 0.21 18.79 -4.22
N ALA A 45 1.48 18.91 -3.82
CA ALA A 45 1.90 19.36 -2.49
C ALA A 45 1.17 18.65 -1.34
N ALA A 46 0.97 17.33 -1.47
CA ALA A 46 0.30 16.54 -0.45
C ALA A 46 1.16 16.41 0.82
N ASP A 47 0.52 16.24 1.98
CA ASP A 47 1.22 16.18 3.27
C ASP A 47 1.91 14.83 3.50
N LEU A 48 1.34 13.75 2.94
CA LEU A 48 1.89 12.40 3.04
C LEU A 48 1.44 11.50 1.89
N ALA A 49 2.26 10.50 1.60
CA ALA A 49 1.96 9.43 0.65
C ALA A 49 1.76 8.09 1.36
N VAL A 50 0.77 7.31 0.91
CA VAL A 50 0.56 5.93 1.36
C VAL A 50 0.72 4.99 0.15
N ALA A 51 1.75 4.14 0.20
CA ALA A 51 2.12 3.28 -0.90
C ALA A 51 2.64 1.92 -0.43
N THR A 52 2.60 0.94 -1.33
CA THR A 52 3.22 -0.40 -1.14
C THR A 52 4.64 -0.49 -1.69
N ILE A 53 5.12 0.57 -2.35
CA ILE A 53 6.49 0.67 -2.89
C ILE A 53 7.38 1.50 -1.96
N ALA A 54 8.66 1.16 -1.90
CA ALA A 54 9.62 1.91 -1.09
C ALA A 54 9.75 3.36 -1.58
N PRO A 55 9.90 4.34 -0.67
CA PRO A 55 10.05 5.73 -1.08
C PRO A 55 11.45 6.01 -1.64
N PRO A 56 11.58 7.05 -2.48
CA PRO A 56 12.88 7.56 -2.92
C PRO A 56 13.71 8.06 -1.71
N SER A 57 15.02 8.18 -1.93
CA SER A 57 15.95 8.71 -0.92
C SER A 57 15.52 10.11 -0.48
N GLY A 58 15.53 10.36 0.84
CA GLY A 58 15.18 11.66 1.41
C GLY A 58 13.80 11.73 2.07
N LEU A 59 12.95 10.71 1.88
CA LEU A 59 11.68 10.60 2.59
C LEU A 59 11.79 9.67 3.80
N ALA A 60 11.21 10.08 4.92
CA ALA A 60 11.02 9.21 6.07
C ALA A 60 9.90 8.20 5.78
N SER A 61 10.13 6.93 6.13
CA SER A 61 9.15 5.86 5.94
C SER A 61 8.79 5.21 7.28
N ARG A 62 7.50 4.90 7.45
CA ARG A 62 7.00 4.10 8.57
C ARG A 62 6.01 3.07 8.05
N LYS A 63 6.12 1.84 8.55
CA LYS A 63 5.18 0.76 8.24
C LYS A 63 3.81 1.11 8.81
N LEU A 64 2.80 1.22 7.94
CA LEU A 64 1.42 1.50 8.33
C LEU A 64 0.68 0.22 8.77
N CYS A 65 0.76 -0.84 7.97
CA CYS A 65 0.16 -2.14 8.26
C CYS A 65 0.86 -3.26 7.49
N ASP A 66 0.54 -4.52 7.83
CA ASP A 66 0.86 -5.70 7.03
C ASP A 66 -0.28 -5.97 6.03
N ILE A 67 0.05 -6.03 4.74
CA ILE A 67 -0.89 -6.41 3.68
C ILE A 67 -0.59 -7.85 3.28
N GLY A 68 -1.48 -8.78 3.62
CA GLY A 68 -1.39 -10.17 3.17
C GLY A 68 -1.72 -10.27 1.68
N LEU A 69 -0.77 -10.72 0.86
CA LEU A 69 -1.03 -11.04 -0.54
C LEU A 69 -1.68 -12.42 -0.63
N THR A 70 -2.79 -12.52 -1.36
CA THR A 70 -3.47 -13.78 -1.62
C THR A 70 -3.77 -13.88 -3.10
N VAL A 71 -3.50 -15.03 -3.69
CA VAL A 71 -3.88 -15.34 -5.08
C VAL A 71 -5.20 -16.10 -5.05
N GLN A 72 -6.24 -15.56 -5.67
CA GLN A 72 -7.50 -16.27 -5.85
C GLN A 72 -7.61 -16.80 -7.28
N VAL A 73 -7.94 -18.08 -7.42
CA VAL A 73 -8.25 -18.72 -8.70
C VAL A 73 -9.72 -19.13 -8.75
N PRO A 74 -10.39 -19.09 -9.92
CA PRO A 74 -11.79 -19.51 -10.03
C PRO A 74 -11.99 -20.95 -9.54
N ARG A 75 -13.13 -21.22 -8.91
CA ARG A 75 -13.49 -22.59 -8.54
C ARG A 75 -13.61 -23.43 -9.81
N GLY A 76 -12.80 -24.48 -9.93
CA GLY A 76 -12.81 -25.39 -11.08
C GLY A 76 -11.72 -25.16 -12.12
N THR A 77 -10.84 -24.16 -11.96
CA THR A 77 -9.59 -24.16 -12.74
C THR A 77 -8.73 -25.32 -12.26
N SER A 78 -8.39 -26.25 -13.15
CA SER A 78 -7.47 -27.36 -12.89
C SER A 78 -6.03 -26.84 -12.74
N SER A 79 -5.74 -26.08 -11.69
CA SER A 79 -4.38 -25.87 -11.18
C SER A 79 -3.96 -26.99 -10.22
N THR A 80 -4.81 -28.00 -10.03
CA THR A 80 -4.52 -29.29 -9.40
C THR A 80 -3.67 -30.19 -10.32
N GLY A 81 -2.63 -29.62 -10.91
CA GLY A 81 -1.59 -30.33 -11.65
C GLY A 81 -0.23 -29.97 -11.06
N GLY A 82 0.05 -30.49 -9.86
CA GLY A 82 1.38 -30.62 -9.28
C GLY A 82 2.32 -29.41 -9.39
N THR A 83 2.26 -28.48 -8.43
CA THR A 83 3.48 -27.77 -8.04
C THR A 83 3.48 -27.68 -6.52
N SER A 84 4.34 -28.48 -5.88
CA SER A 84 4.64 -28.27 -4.48
C SER A 84 5.22 -26.85 -4.37
N TRP A 85 4.51 -25.95 -3.71
CA TRP A 85 5.08 -24.70 -3.26
C TRP A 85 6.08 -25.04 -2.16
N ARG A 86 7.30 -25.44 -2.53
CA ARG A 86 8.41 -25.51 -1.59
C ARG A 86 8.65 -24.07 -1.13
N SER A 87 8.55 -23.86 0.17
CA SER A 87 9.07 -22.68 0.85
C SER A 87 10.56 -22.54 0.49
N GLY A 88 10.86 -21.74 -0.53
CA GLY A 88 12.22 -21.34 -0.84
C GLY A 88 12.69 -20.40 0.26
N SER A 89 13.57 -20.89 1.12
CA SER A 89 14.37 -20.07 2.05
C SER A 89 15.14 -19.04 1.23
N TRP A 90 14.71 -17.77 1.27
CA TRP A 90 15.51 -16.66 0.74
C TRP A 90 16.53 -16.27 1.82
N SER A 91 17.76 -16.72 1.64
CA SER A 91 18.90 -16.22 2.40
C SER A 91 19.30 -14.84 1.88
N THR A 92 19.09 -13.83 2.72
CA THR A 92 19.57 -12.46 2.50
C THR A 92 21.09 -12.42 2.72
N THR A 93 21.87 -12.23 1.67
CA THR A 93 23.27 -11.82 1.80
C THR A 93 23.29 -10.32 2.13
N ARG A 94 24.05 -9.98 3.18
CA ARG A 94 24.25 -8.62 3.70
C ARG A 94 24.94 -7.70 2.72
#